data_AF-A0A954XHK4-F1
#
_entry.id   AF-A0A954XHK4-F1
#
_cell.length_a   1.000
_cell.length_b   1.000
_cell.length_c   1.000
_cell.angle_alpha   90.00
_cell.angle_beta   90.00
_cell.angle_gamma   90.00
#
_symmetry.space_group_name_H-M   'P 1'
#
loop_
_entity.id
_entity.type
_entity.pdbx_description
1 polymer ?
#
loop_
_entity_poly.entity_id
_entity_poly.type
_entity_poly.pdbx_seq_one_letter_code
_entity_poly.pdbx_strand_id
1 'polypeptide(L)'
;MMWLAAAVSATVACGTIGSAEEPISGFRIAEPQLGTSRETTEYYQSIPTVESESAAGFEVPRATTSGGLLELSAESTGNVACASGCRCAKCDKAKMAALKKKAATSHRPVFYDNDFSYLNDPCWNECLLGDRFKQLDVHCGKLDVGGQFRLRYHHEEGMNKGAAERFQPTTDDFLLERLRLYANYRRDFYRVFVEGIFADSSFHSLPPRGIDRNHGDFLNLFLDVDVTQELTMRVGRQELIYGNQRLVSPLDWANTRRTFEGVKGIWKHDDLRVDAFWTSLVDTRPFELDQADWKQQFYGMYAVYNLTDKDALDLYYLGYDNHDLLFSIHTFGARLNGSQDEWLYEVEGAYQGGDAAGANVDQSAGFVTVGLGRKLKRMPWDMTLWGYFDYASGDVPGGDFTGFNHLFPLAHK
;
A
#
# COMPACT_ATOMS: atom_id res chain seq x y z
N MET A 1 10.09 -16.15 -10.67
CA MET A 1 10.11 -15.40 -9.39
C MET A 1 9.28 -16.15 -8.37
N MET A 2 9.95 -16.80 -7.41
CA MET A 2 9.30 -17.51 -6.31
C MET A 2 9.29 -16.57 -5.11
N TRP A 3 8.11 -16.23 -4.59
CA TRP A 3 7.95 -15.33 -3.46
C TRP A 3 8.20 -16.11 -2.17
N LEU A 4 9.23 -15.73 -1.40
CA LEU A 4 9.39 -16.17 -0.02
C LEU A 4 9.01 -15.01 0.89
N ALA A 5 7.76 -15.01 1.38
CA ALA A 5 7.37 -14.14 2.48
C ALA A 5 7.76 -14.83 3.80
N ALA A 6 8.86 -14.39 4.41
CA ALA A 6 9.18 -14.80 5.77
C ALA A 6 8.33 -13.99 6.75
N ALA A 7 7.22 -14.57 7.20
CA ALA A 7 6.49 -14.08 8.37
C ALA A 7 7.19 -14.60 9.62
N VAL A 8 7.98 -13.76 10.29
CA VAL A 8 8.49 -14.06 11.63
C VAL A 8 7.34 -13.87 12.62
N SER A 9 6.72 -14.97 13.04
CA SER A 9 5.75 -14.96 14.15
C SER A 9 6.52 -15.02 15.47
N ALA A 10 6.66 -13.87 16.13
CA ALA A 10 7.12 -13.82 17.52
C ALA A 10 5.91 -13.86 18.44
N THR A 11 5.70 -14.97 19.15
CA THR A 11 4.71 -15.05 20.23
C THR A 11 5.27 -14.32 21.45
N VAL A 12 4.85 -13.06 21.65
CA VAL A 12 5.14 -12.34 22.90
C VAL A 12 4.01 -12.63 23.88
N ALA A 13 4.33 -13.32 24.98
CA ALA A 13 3.41 -13.54 26.09
C ALA A 13 3.01 -12.19 26.70
N CYS A 14 1.70 -11.96 26.82
CA CYS A 14 1.15 -10.73 27.37
C CYS A 14 1.33 -10.69 28.89
N GLY A 15 2.42 -10.08 29.37
CA GLY A 15 2.57 -9.68 30.77
C GLY A 15 1.82 -8.38 31.05
N THR A 16 1.09 -8.32 32.16
CA THR A 16 0.54 -7.09 32.73
C THR A 16 1.69 -6.21 33.21
N ILE A 17 1.89 -5.05 32.58
CA ILE A 17 2.75 -4.00 33.13
C ILE A 17 1.91 -3.24 34.15
N GLY A 18 2.15 -3.51 35.43
CA GLY A 18 1.62 -2.71 36.53
C GLY A 18 2.23 -1.31 36.52
N SER A 19 1.42 -0.30 36.83
CA SER A 19 1.90 1.07 37.01
C SER A 19 2.87 1.12 38.19
N ALA A 20 4.11 1.52 37.93
CA ALA A 20 5.03 2.00 38.94
C ALA A 20 5.51 3.39 38.52
N GLU A 21 4.94 4.41 39.16
CA GLU A 21 5.48 5.76 39.19
C GLU A 21 6.71 5.75 40.11
N GLU A 22 7.91 6.00 39.57
CA GLU A 22 8.99 6.64 40.33
C GLU A 22 9.85 7.53 39.38
N PRO A 23 10.32 8.70 39.85
CA PRO A 23 10.97 9.69 38.99
C PRO A 23 12.48 9.41 38.90
N ILE A 24 13.00 9.29 37.67
CA ILE A 24 14.44 9.25 37.44
C ILE A 24 14.91 10.65 37.04
N SER A 25 15.55 11.33 37.99
CA SER A 25 16.27 12.59 37.77
C SER A 25 17.64 12.33 37.13
N GLY A 26 17.97 13.10 36.10
CA GLY A 26 19.36 13.37 35.72
C GLY A 26 19.77 12.90 34.33
N PHE A 27 19.54 13.74 33.32
CA PHE A 27 20.33 13.74 32.10
C PHE A 27 20.58 15.19 31.68
N ARG A 28 21.85 15.62 31.70
CA ARG A 28 22.30 16.92 31.23
C ARG A 28 22.54 16.85 29.72
N ILE A 29 22.00 17.82 29.00
CA ILE A 29 22.23 18.05 27.57
C ILE A 29 23.54 18.83 27.44
N ALA A 30 24.47 18.35 26.63
CA ALA A 30 25.65 19.12 26.21
C ALA A 30 25.37 19.76 24.84
N GLU A 31 25.49 21.08 24.77
CA GLU A 31 25.41 21.87 23.53
C GLU A 31 26.64 21.62 22.63
N PRO A 32 26.47 21.52 21.29
CA PRO A 32 27.61 21.50 20.38
C PRO A 32 28.05 22.92 20.01
N GLN A 33 29.34 23.21 20.17
CA GLN A 33 30.01 24.41 19.70
C GLN A 33 30.32 24.28 18.19
N LEU A 34 29.99 25.32 17.42
CA LEU A 34 30.37 25.47 16.01
C LEU A 34 31.88 25.70 15.88
N GLY A 35 32.51 24.97 14.95
CA GLY A 35 33.89 25.22 14.49
C GLY A 35 33.98 25.08 12.98
N THR A 36 34.47 26.13 12.33
CA THR A 36 34.72 26.27 10.89
C THR A 36 36.16 25.86 10.54
N SER A 37 36.36 25.09 9.47
CA SER A 37 37.54 25.22 8.56
C SER A 37 37.45 24.31 7.33
N ARG A 38 38.04 24.82 6.24
CA ARG A 38 38.12 24.30 4.86
C ARG A 38 39.08 23.11 4.66
N GLU A 39 38.74 22.35 3.61
CA GLU A 39 39.58 21.73 2.54
C GLU A 39 40.62 20.61 2.81
N THR A 40 40.57 19.65 1.87
CA THR A 40 41.61 18.77 1.28
C THR A 40 41.93 17.36 1.83
N THR A 41 41.55 16.37 1.00
CA THR A 41 42.33 15.24 0.41
C THR A 41 42.56 13.92 1.19
N GLU A 42 42.21 12.83 0.46
CA GLU A 42 42.59 11.40 0.52
C GLU A 42 43.15 10.79 1.81
N TYR A 43 42.54 9.70 2.27
CA TYR A 43 43.28 8.53 2.76
C TYR A 43 42.43 7.25 2.63
N TYR A 44 42.81 6.41 1.66
CA TYR A 44 42.48 4.97 1.63
C TYR A 44 43.28 4.30 2.75
N GLN A 45 42.63 3.58 3.68
CA GLN A 45 43.30 2.48 4.39
C GLN A 45 42.32 1.45 4.95
N SER A 46 42.69 0.21 4.66
CA SER A 46 42.10 -1.10 4.93
C SER A 46 41.86 -1.41 6.41
N ILE A 47 40.79 -2.17 6.70
CA ILE A 47 40.61 -2.91 7.95
C ILE A 47 40.35 -4.40 7.60
N PRO A 48 40.97 -5.38 8.31
CA PRO A 48 41.19 -6.72 7.81
C PRO A 48 40.10 -7.74 8.18
N THR A 49 40.06 -8.81 7.39
CA THR A 49 39.35 -10.07 7.63
C THR A 49 39.88 -10.81 8.85
N VAL A 50 38.99 -11.42 9.63
CA VAL A 50 39.33 -12.41 10.67
C VAL A 50 38.46 -13.65 10.44
N GLU A 51 39.11 -14.76 10.06
CA GLU A 51 38.54 -16.10 10.09
C GLU A 51 38.88 -16.81 11.41
N SER A 52 37.87 -17.54 11.90
CA SER A 52 37.82 -18.71 12.80
C SER A 52 38.89 -18.97 13.86
N GLU A 53 38.43 -19.26 15.08
CA GLU A 53 38.87 -20.48 15.78
C GLU A 53 37.81 -20.97 16.80
N SER A 54 37.73 -22.29 16.90
CA SER A 54 36.80 -23.12 17.66
C SER A 54 37.17 -23.28 19.14
N ALA A 55 36.19 -23.43 20.03
CA ALA A 55 36.36 -24.18 21.28
C ALA A 55 35.04 -24.82 21.75
N ALA A 56 35.21 -26.03 22.31
CA ALA A 56 34.22 -27.05 22.58
C ALA A 56 33.24 -26.77 23.74
N GLY A 57 32.11 -27.48 23.70
CA GLY A 57 31.68 -28.35 24.80
C GLY A 57 30.69 -27.76 25.81
N PHE A 58 29.39 -27.97 25.56
CA PHE A 58 28.41 -28.02 26.65
C PHE A 58 27.31 -29.04 26.33
N GLU A 59 27.32 -30.16 27.06
CA GLU A 59 26.33 -31.23 27.01
C GLU A 59 25.05 -30.82 27.75
N VAL A 60 23.89 -31.08 27.14
CA VAL A 60 22.58 -30.92 27.76
C VAL A 60 22.11 -32.29 28.29
N PRO A 61 21.80 -32.47 29.58
CA PRO A 61 21.40 -33.76 30.11
C PRO A 61 19.97 -34.13 29.68
N ARG A 62 19.83 -35.39 29.26
CA ARG A 62 18.58 -36.05 28.88
C ARG A 62 17.88 -36.56 30.15
N ALA A 63 16.76 -35.94 30.53
CA ALA A 63 15.89 -36.43 31.59
C ALA A 63 14.67 -37.15 30.99
N THR A 64 14.64 -38.47 31.16
CA THR A 64 13.47 -39.33 31.00
C THR A 64 12.59 -39.24 32.24
N THR A 65 11.33 -38.82 32.07
CA THR A 65 10.26 -39.12 33.03
C THR A 65 8.98 -39.45 32.29
N SER A 66 8.55 -40.70 32.49
CA SER A 66 7.22 -41.24 32.27
C SER A 66 6.20 -40.59 33.21
N GLY A 67 5.00 -40.27 32.72
CA GLY A 67 3.87 -39.87 33.56
C GLY A 67 2.78 -39.21 32.73
N GLY A 68 1.56 -39.75 32.79
CA GLY A 68 0.51 -39.53 31.81
C GLY A 68 -0.01 -38.10 31.70
N LEU A 69 -0.34 -37.70 30.47
CA LEU A 69 -1.19 -36.56 30.20
C LEU A 69 -2.65 -37.01 30.26
N LEU A 70 -3.30 -36.63 31.34
CA LEU A 70 -4.74 -36.46 31.42
C LEU A 70 -5.18 -35.52 30.29
N GLU A 71 -6.06 -36.00 29.42
CA GLU A 71 -6.89 -35.14 28.60
C GLU A 71 -7.73 -34.25 29.52
N LEU A 72 -7.35 -32.97 29.64
CA LEU A 72 -8.29 -31.92 30.04
C LEU A 72 -8.82 -31.28 28.76
N SER A 73 -9.97 -31.76 28.32
CA SER A 73 -10.84 -31.01 27.42
C SER A 73 -11.35 -29.77 28.15
N ALA A 74 -10.61 -28.66 28.04
CA ALA A 74 -11.13 -27.36 28.39
C ALA A 74 -11.98 -26.83 27.22
N GLU A 75 -13.23 -27.28 27.12
CA GLU A 75 -14.27 -26.49 26.46
C GLU A 75 -14.52 -25.24 27.31
N SER A 76 -13.62 -24.25 27.23
CA SER A 76 -13.93 -22.90 27.71
C SER A 76 -14.86 -22.25 26.68
N THR A 77 -16.15 -22.58 26.76
CA THR A 77 -17.17 -21.66 26.29
C THR A 77 -17.09 -20.43 27.19
N GLY A 78 -16.37 -19.42 26.73
CA GLY A 78 -16.24 -18.13 27.41
C GLY A 78 -17.60 -17.44 27.45
N ASN A 79 -18.43 -17.80 28.41
CA ASN A 79 -19.59 -17.02 28.79
C ASN A 79 -19.07 -15.79 29.53
N VAL A 80 -18.97 -14.67 28.80
CA VAL A 80 -18.97 -13.35 29.42
C VAL A 80 -20.30 -13.22 30.17
N ALA A 81 -20.24 -13.12 31.51
CA ALA A 81 -21.41 -12.97 32.34
C ALA A 81 -22.08 -11.63 32.04
N CYS A 82 -23.24 -11.67 31.40
CA CYS A 82 -24.04 -10.48 31.13
C CYS A 82 -25.13 -10.30 32.18
N ALA A 83 -25.24 -9.08 32.70
CA ALA A 83 -26.36 -8.65 33.51
C ALA A 83 -27.67 -8.87 32.74
N SER A 84 -28.67 -9.41 33.43
CA SER A 84 -29.99 -9.77 32.90
C SER A 84 -30.69 -8.55 32.28
N GLY A 85 -30.86 -8.54 30.95
CA GLY A 85 -31.68 -7.55 30.24
C GLY A 85 -31.17 -7.14 28.86
N CYS A 86 -29.87 -7.27 28.58
CA CYS A 86 -29.31 -7.00 27.25
C CYS A 86 -29.02 -8.31 26.52
N ARG A 87 -29.46 -8.43 25.25
CA ARG A 87 -29.07 -9.53 24.37
C ARG A 87 -27.56 -9.44 24.13
N CYS A 88 -26.76 -10.11 24.95
CA CYS A 88 -25.35 -10.25 24.66
C CYS A 88 -25.19 -11.10 23.41
N ALA A 89 -24.56 -10.51 22.39
CA ALA A 89 -24.25 -11.21 21.16
C ALA A 89 -23.47 -12.47 21.51
N LYS A 90 -24.06 -13.65 21.27
CA LYS A 90 -23.36 -14.92 21.50
C LYS A 90 -22.15 -14.97 20.56
N CYS A 91 -20.97 -15.13 21.13
CA CYS A 91 -19.74 -15.32 20.38
C CYS A 91 -19.67 -16.75 19.85
N ASP A 92 -20.43 -17.04 18.80
CA ASP A 92 -20.45 -18.35 18.17
C ASP A 92 -19.31 -18.53 17.15
N LYS A 93 -19.15 -19.77 16.67
CA LYS A 93 -18.10 -20.13 15.70
C LYS A 93 -18.21 -19.35 14.38
N ALA A 94 -19.43 -19.04 13.92
CA ALA A 94 -19.64 -18.33 12.67
C ALA A 94 -19.25 -16.86 12.80
N LYS A 95 -19.61 -16.21 13.92
CA LYS A 95 -19.20 -14.86 14.25
C LYS A 95 -17.68 -14.75 14.36
N MET A 96 -17.04 -15.69 15.04
CA MET A 96 -15.57 -15.72 15.13
C MET A 96 -14.91 -15.92 13.75
N ALA A 97 -15.45 -16.79 12.90
CA ALA A 97 -14.92 -16.96 11.54
C ALA A 97 -15.04 -15.67 10.71
N ALA A 98 -16.15 -14.94 10.84
CA ALA A 98 -16.34 -13.65 10.18
C ALA A 98 -15.34 -12.59 10.70
N LEU A 99 -15.10 -12.52 12.01
CA LEU A 99 -14.12 -11.61 12.60
C LEU A 99 -12.69 -11.94 12.14
N LYS A 100 -12.32 -13.23 12.09
CA LYS A 100 -11.02 -13.66 11.54
C LYS A 100 -10.85 -13.25 10.08
N LYS A 101 -11.91 -13.36 9.28
CA LYS A 101 -11.90 -12.88 7.89
C LYS A 101 -11.67 -11.36 7.84
N LYS A 102 -12.36 -10.57 8.66
CA LYS A 102 -12.16 -9.13 8.76
C LYS A 102 -10.73 -8.77 9.19
N ALA A 103 -10.20 -9.45 10.20
CA ALA A 103 -8.84 -9.26 10.68
C ALA A 103 -7.80 -9.57 9.59
N ALA A 104 -7.97 -10.68 8.87
CA ALA A 104 -7.10 -11.06 7.75
C ALA A 104 -7.12 -10.06 6.59
N THR A 105 -8.22 -9.32 6.39
CA THR A 105 -8.37 -8.29 5.34
C THR A 105 -8.31 -6.85 5.87
N SER A 106 -7.82 -6.66 7.10
CA SER A 106 -7.80 -5.35 7.77
C SER A 106 -6.82 -4.37 7.15
N HIS A 107 -5.69 -4.87 6.64
CA HIS A 107 -4.68 -4.08 5.97
C HIS A 107 -4.97 -4.00 4.47
N ARG A 108 -5.01 -2.78 3.92
CA ARG A 108 -5.32 -2.48 2.53
C ARG A 108 -4.08 -1.94 1.79
N PRO A 109 -4.08 -1.94 0.44
CA PRO A 109 -2.95 -1.43 -0.35
C PRO A 109 -2.57 0.04 -0.09
N VAL A 110 -3.55 0.85 0.31
CA VAL A 110 -3.39 2.22 0.81
C VAL A 110 -3.80 2.25 2.28
N PHE A 111 -2.99 2.85 3.15
CA PHE A 111 -3.17 2.72 4.59
C PHE A 111 -4.40 3.47 5.11
N TYR A 112 -4.86 4.50 4.42
CA TYR A 112 -6.08 5.21 4.81
C TYR A 112 -7.35 4.38 4.61
N ASP A 113 -7.29 3.25 3.90
CA ASP A 113 -8.43 2.34 3.75
C ASP A 113 -8.39 1.16 4.74
N ASN A 114 -7.37 1.09 5.62
CA ASN A 114 -7.29 0.06 6.64
C ASN A 114 -8.55 0.05 7.54
N ASP A 115 -9.07 -1.14 7.84
CA ASP A 115 -10.27 -1.34 8.66
C ASP A 115 -9.97 -2.27 9.86
N PHE A 116 -9.91 -1.67 11.05
CA PHE A 116 -9.68 -2.34 12.32
C PHE A 116 -10.95 -2.45 13.17
N SER A 117 -12.14 -2.29 12.56
CA SER A 117 -13.43 -2.34 13.27
C SER A 117 -13.69 -3.67 13.99
N TYR A 118 -13.02 -4.76 13.59
CA TYR A 118 -13.11 -6.05 14.27
C TYR A 118 -12.63 -6.01 15.72
N LEU A 119 -11.71 -5.09 16.07
CA LEU A 119 -11.22 -4.88 17.45
C LEU A 119 -12.29 -4.32 18.38
N ASN A 120 -13.32 -3.66 17.82
CA ASN A 120 -14.43 -3.10 18.59
C ASN A 120 -15.51 -4.15 18.90
N ASP A 121 -15.42 -5.36 18.33
CA ASP A 121 -16.37 -6.44 18.61
C ASP A 121 -16.00 -7.15 19.93
N PRO A 122 -16.92 -7.22 20.92
CA PRO A 122 -16.66 -7.90 22.20
C PRO A 122 -16.29 -9.38 22.09
N CYS A 123 -16.56 -10.02 20.95
CA CYS A 123 -16.20 -11.41 20.70
C CYS A 123 -14.76 -11.59 20.24
N TRP A 124 -14.07 -10.53 19.80
CA TRP A 124 -12.68 -10.63 19.41
C TRP A 124 -11.79 -10.82 20.63
N ASN A 125 -11.05 -11.95 20.67
CA ASN A 125 -10.20 -12.33 21.79
C ASN A 125 -8.78 -12.73 21.36
N GLU A 126 -8.44 -12.55 20.08
CA GLU A 126 -7.08 -12.79 19.57
C GLU A 126 -6.24 -11.52 19.67
N CYS A 127 -4.91 -11.68 19.64
CA CYS A 127 -3.96 -10.59 19.72
C CYS A 127 -3.02 -10.68 18.51
N LEU A 128 -3.26 -9.84 17.49
CA LEU A 128 -2.37 -9.73 16.35
C LEU A 128 -1.32 -8.64 16.59
N LEU A 129 -0.18 -8.80 15.93
CA LEU A 129 0.92 -7.85 16.03
C LEU A 129 0.44 -6.46 15.55
N GLY A 130 0.56 -5.46 16.43
CA GLY A 130 0.22 -4.09 16.12
C GLY A 130 -1.23 -3.68 16.44
N ASP A 131 -2.10 -4.61 16.84
CA ASP A 131 -3.51 -4.31 17.21
C ASP A 131 -3.60 -3.28 18.35
N ARG A 132 -2.64 -3.31 19.28
CA ARG A 132 -2.54 -2.37 20.40
C ARG A 132 -2.36 -0.92 19.99
N PHE A 133 -1.98 -0.65 18.74
CA PHE A 133 -1.83 0.70 18.21
C PHE A 133 -3.02 1.15 17.37
N LYS A 134 -4.11 0.37 17.34
CA LYS A 134 -5.33 0.67 16.58
C LYS A 134 -6.47 1.01 17.54
N GLN A 135 -7.43 1.80 17.07
CA GLN A 135 -8.63 2.19 17.79
C GLN A 135 -8.37 2.83 19.18
N LEU A 136 -7.21 3.48 19.34
CA LEU A 136 -6.81 4.17 20.59
C LEU A 136 -7.75 5.34 20.86
N ASP A 137 -8.29 5.43 22.08
CA ASP A 137 -9.10 6.58 22.51
C ASP A 137 -8.20 7.77 22.83
N VAL A 138 -8.31 8.85 22.05
CA VAL A 138 -7.51 10.08 22.22
C VAL A 138 -8.41 11.29 22.02
N HIS A 139 -8.54 12.15 23.04
CA HIS A 139 -9.24 13.45 22.98
C HIS A 139 -10.58 13.39 22.21
N CYS A 140 -11.49 12.51 22.67
CA CYS A 140 -12.82 12.27 22.09
C CYS A 140 -12.84 11.67 20.66
N GLY A 141 -11.71 11.21 20.15
CA GLY A 141 -11.61 10.53 18.85
C GLY A 141 -10.88 9.19 18.95
N LYS A 142 -10.78 8.52 17.80
CA LYS A 142 -10.04 7.28 17.61
C LYS A 142 -8.76 7.52 16.82
N LEU A 143 -7.66 6.96 17.29
CA LEU A 143 -6.35 7.02 16.65
C LEU A 143 -5.88 5.62 16.26
N ASP A 144 -5.50 5.44 15.00
CA ASP A 144 -4.71 4.30 14.56
C ASP A 144 -3.30 4.76 14.18
N VAL A 145 -2.27 4.07 14.68
CA VAL A 145 -0.86 4.29 14.30
C VAL A 145 -0.29 2.97 13.76
N GLY A 146 0.52 3.04 12.72
CA GLY A 146 1.17 1.86 12.18
C GLY A 146 2.17 2.18 11.09
N GLY A 147 2.60 1.14 10.37
CA GLY A 147 3.55 1.32 9.30
C GLY A 147 3.93 0.02 8.62
N GLN A 148 4.89 0.14 7.71
CA GLN A 148 5.51 -0.94 6.97
C GLN A 148 7.01 -0.64 6.86
N PHE A 149 7.82 -1.66 7.11
CA PHE A 149 9.18 -1.70 6.63
C PHE A 149 9.29 -2.77 5.53
N ARG A 150 9.91 -2.43 4.41
CA ARG A 150 10.11 -3.33 3.27
C ARG A 150 11.57 -3.32 2.88
N LEU A 151 12.15 -4.51 2.81
CA LEU A 151 13.44 -4.77 2.17
C LEU A 151 13.20 -5.55 0.88
N ARG A 152 13.92 -5.19 -0.18
CA ARG A 152 13.86 -5.94 -1.43
C ARG A 152 15.21 -5.92 -2.15
N TYR A 153 15.80 -7.11 -2.27
CA TYR A 153 16.96 -7.33 -3.13
C TYR A 153 16.53 -7.46 -4.58
N HIS A 154 17.29 -6.84 -5.48
CA HIS A 154 17.16 -6.97 -6.92
C HIS A 154 18.50 -7.43 -7.51
N HIS A 155 18.39 -8.38 -8.43
CA HIS A 155 19.44 -8.72 -9.38
C HIS A 155 18.85 -8.47 -10.77
N GLU A 156 19.41 -7.50 -11.49
CA GLU A 156 18.93 -7.09 -12.80
C GLU A 156 20.03 -7.32 -13.84
N GLU A 157 19.75 -8.17 -14.84
CA GLU A 157 20.57 -8.34 -16.02
C GLU A 157 19.86 -7.73 -17.22
N GLY A 158 20.56 -6.94 -18.03
CA GLY A 158 20.01 -6.43 -19.26
C GLY A 158 18.98 -5.32 -19.08
N MET A 159 18.88 -4.65 -17.93
CA MET A 159 17.76 -3.73 -17.63
C MET A 159 18.07 -2.24 -17.72
N ASN A 160 19.35 -1.86 -17.90
CA ASN A 160 19.71 -0.45 -17.97
C ASN A 160 19.17 0.23 -19.24
N LYS A 161 18.75 1.49 -19.10
CA LYS A 161 18.29 2.36 -20.19
C LYS A 161 19.39 3.38 -20.48
N GLY A 162 20.18 3.13 -21.52
CA GLY A 162 21.03 4.16 -22.10
C GLY A 162 20.20 5.19 -22.88
N ALA A 163 20.80 6.32 -23.25
CA ALA A 163 20.13 7.40 -23.98
C ALA A 163 19.52 6.97 -25.33
N ALA A 164 20.02 5.89 -25.95
CA ALA A 164 19.60 5.45 -27.28
C ALA A 164 19.07 4.01 -27.36
N GLU A 165 19.41 3.13 -26.42
CA GLU A 165 18.96 1.72 -26.48
C GLU A 165 18.49 1.21 -25.12
N ARG A 166 17.35 0.52 -25.16
CA ARG A 166 16.80 -0.24 -24.05
C ARG A 166 17.42 -1.63 -24.07
N PHE A 167 17.57 -2.25 -22.90
CA PHE A 167 18.12 -3.58 -22.72
C PHE A 167 19.63 -3.72 -23.01
N GLN A 168 20.43 -2.85 -22.39
CA GLN A 168 21.89 -2.89 -22.47
C GLN A 168 22.48 -4.07 -21.68
N PRO A 169 23.57 -4.71 -22.13
CA PRO A 169 24.23 -5.84 -21.44
C PRO A 169 24.92 -5.36 -20.15
N THR A 170 24.10 -5.13 -19.14
CA THR A 170 24.46 -4.55 -17.86
C THR A 170 23.99 -5.48 -16.76
N THR A 171 24.70 -5.47 -15.64
CA THR A 171 24.32 -6.18 -14.43
C THR A 171 24.27 -5.17 -13.30
N ASP A 172 23.20 -5.19 -12.52
CA ASP A 172 23.06 -4.37 -11.32
C ASP A 172 22.48 -5.18 -10.18
N ASP A 173 23.11 -5.05 -9.02
CA ASP A 173 22.69 -5.67 -7.78
C ASP A 173 22.44 -4.55 -6.78
N PHE A 174 21.24 -4.49 -6.22
CA PHE A 174 20.90 -3.44 -5.29
C PHE A 174 19.86 -3.88 -4.27
N LEU A 175 19.87 -3.20 -3.13
CA LEU A 175 18.90 -3.36 -2.07
C LEU A 175 18.03 -2.11 -2.03
N LEU A 176 16.72 -2.31 -2.08
CA LEU A 176 15.71 -1.29 -1.83
C LEU A 176 15.22 -1.40 -0.40
N GLU A 177 15.22 -0.27 0.30
CA GLU A 177 14.71 -0.14 1.66
C GLU A 177 13.59 0.89 1.67
N ARG A 178 12.48 0.57 2.33
CA ARG A 178 11.33 1.47 2.44
C ARG A 178 10.66 1.37 3.80
N LEU A 179 10.66 2.49 4.52
CA LEU A 179 9.88 2.70 5.72
C LEU A 179 8.69 3.58 5.38
N ARG A 180 7.49 3.16 5.78
CA ARG A 180 6.28 3.99 5.76
C ARG A 180 5.64 3.96 7.14
N LEU A 181 5.28 5.12 7.65
CA LEU A 181 4.62 5.26 8.95
C LEU A 181 3.36 6.10 8.76
N TYR A 182 2.28 5.74 9.45
CA TYR A 182 1.03 6.47 9.36
C TYR A 182 0.38 6.72 10.73
N ALA A 183 -0.40 7.79 10.79
CA ALA A 183 -1.33 8.12 11.85
C ALA A 183 -2.69 8.48 11.27
N ASN A 184 -3.75 7.94 11.86
CA ASN A 184 -5.13 8.09 11.41
C ASN A 184 -6.01 8.52 12.57
N TYR A 185 -6.31 9.81 12.66
CA TYR A 185 -7.20 10.36 13.68
C TYR A 185 -8.60 10.57 13.11
N ARG A 186 -9.62 10.03 13.77
CA ARG A 186 -11.03 10.13 13.38
C ARG A 186 -11.88 10.62 14.54
N ARG A 187 -12.74 11.60 14.28
CA ARG A 187 -13.70 12.11 15.27
C ARG A 187 -14.94 12.65 14.58
N ASP A 188 -16.11 12.25 15.08
CA ASP A 188 -17.41 12.74 14.65
C ASP A 188 -17.55 12.80 13.11
N PHE A 189 -17.42 14.00 12.52
CA PHE A 189 -17.57 14.29 11.10
C PHE A 189 -16.25 14.57 10.36
N TYR A 190 -15.08 14.42 11.01
CA TYR A 190 -13.80 14.69 10.36
C TYR A 190 -12.73 13.64 10.66
N ARG A 191 -11.76 13.57 9.74
CA ARG A 191 -10.60 12.68 9.83
C ARG A 191 -9.35 13.38 9.33
N VAL A 192 -8.27 13.25 10.11
CA VAL A 192 -6.93 13.68 9.70
C VAL A 192 -6.08 12.44 9.50
N PHE A 193 -5.46 12.34 8.33
CA PHE A 193 -4.59 11.22 8.00
C PHE A 193 -3.23 11.72 7.55
N VAL A 194 -2.19 11.11 8.11
CA VAL A 194 -0.79 11.40 7.78
C VAL A 194 -0.08 10.09 7.49
N GLU A 195 0.63 10.02 6.38
CA GLU A 195 1.54 8.92 6.02
C GLU A 195 2.85 9.52 5.51
N GLY A 196 3.96 9.18 6.17
CA GLY A 196 5.30 9.51 5.74
C GLY A 196 5.99 8.32 5.09
N ILE A 197 6.93 8.59 4.18
CA ILE A 197 7.80 7.62 3.53
C ILE A 197 9.27 8.02 3.71
N PHE A 198 10.11 7.02 3.94
CA PHE A 198 11.55 7.09 3.68
C PHE A 198 11.89 5.89 2.79
N ALA A 199 12.47 6.15 1.63
CA ALA A 199 12.87 5.14 0.67
C ALA A 199 14.32 5.39 0.26
N ASP A 200 15.17 4.38 0.41
CA ASP A 200 16.55 4.45 -0.02
C ASP A 200 16.95 3.22 -0.84
N SER A 201 18.05 3.35 -1.56
CA SER A 201 18.66 2.22 -2.23
C SER A 201 20.18 2.20 -2.12
N SER A 202 20.69 1.02 -1.83
CA SER A 202 22.10 0.73 -1.56
C SER A 202 22.65 -0.35 -2.50
N PHE A 203 23.98 -0.42 -2.57
CA PHE A 203 24.76 -1.44 -3.30
C PHE A 203 24.72 -1.41 -4.82
N HIS A 204 23.96 -0.48 -5.41
CA HIS A 204 23.96 -0.26 -6.85
C HIS A 204 25.37 -0.16 -7.45
N SER A 205 25.57 -0.83 -8.58
CA SER A 205 26.69 -0.66 -9.48
C SER A 205 26.41 0.39 -10.58
N LEU A 206 25.13 0.75 -10.77
CA LEU A 206 24.67 1.77 -11.72
C LEU A 206 23.99 2.96 -11.01
N PRO A 207 23.80 4.12 -11.67
CA PRO A 207 23.02 5.21 -11.07
C PRO A 207 21.59 4.76 -10.71
N PRO A 208 21.12 5.01 -9.46
CA PRO A 208 19.76 4.71 -9.06
C PRO A 208 18.72 5.44 -9.92
N ARG A 209 17.54 4.84 -10.07
CA ARG A 209 16.42 5.43 -10.82
C ARG A 209 15.66 6.40 -9.92
N GLY A 210 14.93 7.34 -10.52
CA GLY A 210 14.07 8.28 -9.77
C GLY A 210 12.99 7.61 -8.92
N ILE A 211 12.68 6.33 -9.17
CA ILE A 211 11.73 5.53 -8.41
C ILE A 211 12.35 4.72 -7.26
N ASP A 212 13.67 4.81 -7.07
CA ASP A 212 14.42 4.02 -6.09
C ASP A 212 14.63 4.78 -4.76
N ARG A 213 14.62 6.12 -4.77
CA ARG A 213 14.96 6.96 -3.60
C ARG A 213 13.98 8.11 -3.36
N ASN A 214 13.59 8.30 -2.10
CA ASN A 214 12.88 9.47 -1.57
C ASN A 214 13.23 9.60 -0.07
N HIS A 215 14.13 10.51 0.30
CA HIS A 215 14.73 10.58 1.64
C HIS A 215 13.87 11.34 2.68
N GLY A 216 12.57 11.09 2.69
CA GLY A 216 11.67 11.62 3.71
C GLY A 216 10.65 12.59 3.14
N ASP A 217 9.41 12.11 2.96
CA ASP A 217 8.31 12.93 2.46
C ASP A 217 6.94 12.41 2.96
N PHE A 218 5.88 13.18 2.72
CA PHE A 218 4.50 12.74 2.96
C PHE A 218 3.91 12.09 1.71
N LEU A 219 3.43 10.84 1.83
CA LEU A 219 2.60 10.21 0.80
C LEU A 219 1.14 10.64 0.92
N ASN A 220 0.65 10.76 2.16
CA ASN A 220 -0.71 11.20 2.44
C ASN A 220 -0.66 12.25 3.55
N LEU A 221 -1.30 13.39 3.33
CA LEU A 221 -1.50 14.43 4.33
C LEU A 221 -2.80 15.16 3.96
N PHE A 222 -3.91 14.68 4.53
CA PHE A 222 -5.23 15.18 4.15
C PHE A 222 -6.18 15.32 5.34
N LEU A 223 -7.19 16.18 5.13
CA LEU A 223 -8.37 16.32 5.96
C LEU A 223 -9.59 15.83 5.17
N ASP A 224 -10.30 14.88 5.76
CA ASP A 224 -11.63 14.44 5.34
C ASP A 224 -12.68 15.13 6.23
N VAL A 225 -13.72 15.67 5.61
CA VAL A 225 -14.88 16.27 6.29
C VAL A 225 -16.17 15.68 5.70
N ASP A 226 -16.99 15.07 6.54
CA ASP A 226 -18.31 14.59 6.18
C ASP A 226 -19.27 15.79 6.08
N VAL A 227 -19.58 16.17 4.85
CA VAL A 227 -20.50 17.27 4.53
C VAL A 227 -21.95 16.82 4.69
N THR A 228 -22.22 15.56 4.36
CA THR A 228 -23.48 14.86 4.62
C THR A 228 -23.18 13.44 5.10
N GLN A 229 -24.21 12.64 5.40
CA GLN A 229 -24.02 11.21 5.74
C GLN A 229 -23.44 10.38 4.58
N GLU A 230 -23.55 10.89 3.35
CA GLU A 230 -23.17 10.18 2.12
C GLU A 230 -21.99 10.83 1.40
N LEU A 231 -21.67 12.09 1.71
CA LEU A 231 -20.64 12.88 1.03
C LEU A 231 -19.53 13.28 2.00
N THR A 232 -18.32 12.78 1.73
CA THR A 232 -17.08 13.22 2.37
C THR A 232 -16.25 14.05 1.39
N MET A 233 -15.76 15.20 1.83
CA MET A 233 -14.81 16.02 1.08
C MET A 233 -13.41 15.84 1.66
N ARG A 234 -12.46 15.46 0.81
CA ARG A 234 -11.04 15.32 1.12
C ARG A 234 -10.26 16.48 0.51
N VAL A 235 -9.39 17.10 1.30
CA VAL A 235 -8.43 18.12 0.85
C VAL A 235 -7.02 17.80 1.33
N GLY A 236 -6.05 17.91 0.44
CA GLY A 236 -4.62 17.74 0.74
C GLY A 236 -3.94 16.72 -0.16
N ARG A 237 -2.78 16.24 0.30
CA ARG A 237 -1.98 15.24 -0.40
C ARG A 237 -2.57 13.86 -0.18
N GLN A 238 -2.77 13.11 -1.26
CA GLN A 238 -3.45 11.83 -1.25
C GLN A 238 -2.97 10.93 -2.39
N GLU A 239 -2.81 9.66 -2.09
CA GLU A 239 -2.67 8.64 -3.12
C GLU A 239 -4.02 8.38 -3.79
N LEU A 240 -3.97 8.05 -5.08
CA LEU A 240 -5.14 7.61 -5.85
C LEU A 240 -4.92 6.17 -6.30
N ILE A 241 -5.93 5.34 -6.08
CA ILE A 241 -5.93 3.91 -6.42
C ILE A 241 -7.33 3.53 -6.93
N TYR A 242 -7.40 3.02 -8.15
CA TYR A 242 -8.69 2.64 -8.78
C TYR A 242 -8.59 1.34 -9.56
N GLY A 243 -9.73 0.62 -9.61
CA GLY A 243 -9.89 -0.62 -10.36
C GLY A 243 -8.79 -1.64 -10.12
N ASN A 244 -8.31 -2.26 -11.20
CA ASN A 244 -7.18 -3.19 -11.13
C ASN A 244 -5.82 -2.49 -11.12
N GLN A 245 -5.77 -1.16 -10.97
CA GLN A 245 -4.56 -0.33 -11.04
C GLN A 245 -3.93 -0.26 -12.44
N ARG A 246 -4.68 -0.54 -13.50
CA ARG A 246 -4.20 -0.43 -14.89
C ARG A 246 -3.95 1.02 -15.32
N LEU A 247 -4.75 1.96 -14.82
CA LEU A 247 -4.65 3.38 -15.19
C LEU A 247 -4.24 4.30 -14.03
N VAL A 248 -4.62 3.95 -12.80
CA VAL A 248 -4.36 4.80 -11.62
C VAL A 248 -3.89 3.94 -10.45
N SER A 249 -2.66 4.20 -10.03
CA SER A 249 -1.99 3.46 -8.96
C SER A 249 -0.99 4.33 -8.22
N PRO A 250 -0.80 4.09 -6.91
CA PRO A 250 0.34 4.64 -6.19
C PRO A 250 1.68 4.03 -6.60
N LEU A 251 1.73 3.08 -7.54
CA LEU A 251 2.94 2.39 -8.01
C LEU A 251 3.66 1.62 -6.89
N ASP A 252 2.94 0.78 -6.14
CA ASP A 252 3.54 0.12 -4.96
C ASP A 252 4.74 -0.79 -5.29
N TRP A 253 4.86 -1.27 -6.54
CA TRP A 253 6.03 -2.02 -6.96
C TRP A 253 7.31 -1.19 -6.84
N ALA A 254 7.30 0.11 -7.17
CA ALA A 254 8.45 0.98 -7.03
C ALA A 254 8.86 1.15 -5.56
N ASN A 255 10.08 1.65 -5.32
CA ASN A 255 10.49 1.96 -3.96
C ASN A 255 9.86 3.26 -3.47
N THR A 256 9.77 4.27 -4.34
CA THR A 256 8.93 5.44 -4.12
C THR A 256 7.48 5.13 -4.55
N ARG A 257 6.56 6.04 -4.23
CA ARG A 257 5.14 5.91 -4.58
C ARG A 257 4.63 7.22 -5.17
N ARG A 258 3.60 7.15 -6.02
CA ARG A 258 2.95 8.32 -6.59
C ARG A 258 1.85 8.83 -5.67
N THR A 259 1.82 10.13 -5.50
CA THR A 259 0.77 10.83 -4.76
C THR A 259 0.35 12.10 -5.51
N PHE A 260 -0.78 12.66 -5.12
CA PHE A 260 -1.40 13.79 -5.77
C PHE A 260 -1.85 14.81 -4.71
N GLU A 261 -1.79 16.10 -5.03
CA GLU A 261 -2.35 17.15 -4.18
C GLU A 261 -3.60 17.74 -4.80
N GLY A 262 -4.63 17.95 -3.99
CA GLY A 262 -5.83 18.64 -4.44
C GLY A 262 -7.04 18.27 -3.60
N VAL A 263 -8.18 18.19 -4.27
CA VAL A 263 -9.49 17.95 -3.64
C VAL A 263 -10.16 16.72 -4.24
N LYS A 264 -10.91 16.01 -3.41
CA LYS A 264 -11.69 14.84 -3.81
C LYS A 264 -13.00 14.77 -3.03
N GLY A 265 -14.12 14.71 -3.75
CA GLY A 265 -15.42 14.34 -3.19
C GLY A 265 -15.61 12.83 -3.27
N ILE A 266 -16.07 12.24 -2.17
CA ILE A 266 -16.37 10.81 -2.05
C ILE A 266 -17.84 10.71 -1.68
N TRP A 267 -18.67 10.31 -2.64
CA TRP A 267 -20.09 10.07 -2.42
C TRP A 267 -20.36 8.57 -2.36
N LYS A 268 -21.17 8.14 -1.39
CA LYS A 268 -21.55 6.74 -1.19
C LYS A 268 -23.04 6.66 -0.86
N HIS A 269 -23.77 5.85 -1.62
CA HIS A 269 -25.17 5.54 -1.36
C HIS A 269 -25.43 4.09 -1.75
N ASP A 270 -25.90 3.30 -0.80
CA ASP A 270 -26.10 1.85 -0.94
C ASP A 270 -24.88 1.16 -1.57
N ASP A 271 -25.05 0.54 -2.74
CA ASP A 271 -24.03 -0.21 -3.48
C ASP A 271 -23.18 0.65 -4.43
N LEU A 272 -23.45 1.95 -4.50
CA LEU A 272 -22.79 2.89 -5.39
C LEU A 272 -21.81 3.78 -4.63
N ARG A 273 -20.57 3.83 -5.09
CA ARG A 273 -19.56 4.80 -4.69
C ARG A 273 -19.13 5.62 -5.89
N VAL A 274 -19.09 6.95 -5.75
CA VAL A 274 -18.58 7.87 -6.76
C VAL A 274 -17.51 8.76 -6.15
N ASP A 275 -16.32 8.71 -6.73
CA ASP A 275 -15.20 9.57 -6.39
C ASP A 275 -15.03 10.61 -7.50
N ALA A 276 -15.10 11.91 -7.17
CA ALA A 276 -14.81 13.00 -8.10
C ALA A 276 -13.61 13.79 -7.58
N PHE A 277 -12.59 14.04 -8.40
CA PHE A 277 -11.35 14.64 -7.92
C PHE A 277 -10.77 15.64 -8.92
N TRP A 278 -10.05 16.61 -8.38
CA TRP A 278 -9.19 17.52 -9.12
C TRP A 278 -7.89 17.63 -8.36
N THR A 279 -6.81 17.16 -8.98
CA THR A 279 -5.52 17.03 -8.33
C THR A 279 -4.37 17.37 -9.26
N SER A 280 -3.17 17.45 -8.73
CA SER A 280 -1.92 17.55 -9.50
C SER A 280 -0.92 16.53 -9.01
N LEU A 281 -0.12 15.99 -9.93
CA LEU A 281 0.91 15.01 -9.59
C LEU A 281 1.95 15.63 -8.68
N VAL A 282 2.39 14.89 -7.67
CA VAL A 282 3.50 15.27 -6.79
C VAL A 282 4.78 14.62 -7.32
N ASP A 283 5.74 15.45 -7.72
CA ASP A 283 7.02 15.00 -8.24
C ASP A 283 7.95 14.60 -7.10
N THR A 284 8.51 13.39 -7.19
CA THR A 284 9.48 12.91 -6.21
C THR A 284 10.81 13.64 -6.33
N ARG A 285 11.25 14.25 -5.22
CA ARG A 285 12.50 14.99 -5.11
C ARG A 285 13.36 14.35 -4.03
N PRO A 286 14.32 13.48 -4.39
CA PRO A 286 14.99 12.62 -3.41
C PRO A 286 15.63 13.31 -2.20
N PHE A 287 16.03 14.59 -2.33
CA PHE A 287 16.77 15.35 -1.32
C PHE A 287 16.01 16.56 -0.76
N GLU A 288 14.74 16.71 -1.10
CA GLU A 288 13.88 17.82 -0.68
C GLU A 288 12.46 17.29 -0.38
N LEU A 289 11.59 18.12 0.20
CA LEU A 289 10.17 17.76 0.27
C LEU A 289 9.57 17.78 -1.14
N ASP A 290 8.82 16.74 -1.48
CA ASP A 290 8.15 16.64 -2.77
C ASP A 290 7.11 17.78 -2.88
N GLN A 291 6.82 18.23 -4.10
CA GLN A 291 5.82 19.27 -4.34
C GLN A 291 4.95 18.92 -5.54
N ALA A 292 3.70 19.34 -5.50
CA ALA A 292 2.81 19.21 -6.64
C ALA A 292 3.26 20.07 -7.82
N ASP A 293 3.28 19.45 -9.00
CA ASP A 293 3.42 20.15 -10.26
C ASP A 293 2.04 20.50 -10.82
N TRP A 294 1.62 21.75 -10.61
CA TRP A 294 0.32 22.28 -11.05
C TRP A 294 0.19 22.42 -12.57
N LYS A 295 1.26 22.15 -13.32
CA LYS A 295 1.23 22.00 -14.77
C LYS A 295 0.79 20.60 -15.21
N GLN A 296 0.84 19.62 -14.29
CA GLN A 296 0.42 18.24 -14.47
C GLN A 296 -0.87 17.98 -13.68
N GLN A 297 -2.01 18.32 -14.28
CA GLN A 297 -3.30 18.24 -13.63
C GLN A 297 -3.99 16.92 -13.96
N PHE A 298 -4.44 16.22 -12.92
CA PHE A 298 -5.17 14.96 -13.03
C PHE A 298 -6.52 15.08 -12.32
N TYR A 299 -7.59 14.92 -13.08
CA TYR A 299 -8.95 15.14 -12.60
C TYR A 299 -9.90 14.10 -13.22
N GLY A 300 -11.06 13.92 -12.61
CA GLY A 300 -12.01 12.96 -13.15
C GLY A 300 -13.09 12.51 -12.17
N MET A 301 -13.84 11.52 -12.63
CA MET A 301 -14.87 10.83 -11.87
C MET A 301 -14.70 9.33 -12.02
N TYR A 302 -14.79 8.60 -10.92
CA TYR A 302 -14.70 7.16 -10.87
C TYR A 302 -15.88 6.60 -10.05
N ALA A 303 -16.77 5.87 -10.69
CA ALA A 303 -17.91 5.23 -10.07
C ALA A 303 -17.68 3.72 -9.97
N VAL A 304 -18.01 3.14 -8.80
CA VAL A 304 -18.02 1.70 -8.56
C VAL A 304 -19.42 1.33 -8.09
N TYR A 305 -20.10 0.49 -8.85
CA TYR A 305 -21.41 -0.05 -8.51
C TYR A 305 -21.30 -1.55 -8.24
N ASN A 306 -21.54 -1.97 -6.99
CA ASN A 306 -21.59 -3.39 -6.65
C ASN A 306 -22.92 -3.97 -7.13
N LEU A 307 -22.89 -4.74 -8.22
CA LEU A 307 -24.07 -5.41 -8.76
C LEU A 307 -24.54 -6.55 -7.85
N THR A 308 -23.60 -7.22 -7.19
CA THR A 308 -23.80 -8.26 -6.19
C THR A 308 -22.65 -8.22 -5.16
N ASP A 309 -22.68 -9.07 -4.13
CA ASP A 309 -21.56 -9.28 -3.22
C ASP A 309 -20.25 -9.74 -3.90
N LYS A 310 -20.31 -10.13 -5.18
CA LYS A 310 -19.20 -10.71 -5.94
C LYS A 310 -18.86 -9.96 -7.21
N ASP A 311 -19.77 -9.15 -7.75
CA ASP A 311 -19.66 -8.53 -9.06
C ASP A 311 -19.74 -7.01 -8.93
N ALA A 312 -18.82 -6.30 -9.57
CA ALA A 312 -18.77 -4.85 -9.57
C ALA A 312 -18.57 -4.30 -10.99
N LEU A 313 -19.26 -3.20 -11.27
CA LEU A 313 -19.12 -2.39 -12.48
C LEU A 313 -18.47 -1.06 -12.12
N ASP A 314 -17.30 -0.82 -12.67
CA ASP A 314 -16.63 0.47 -12.62
C ASP A 314 -16.94 1.26 -13.90
N LEU A 315 -17.25 2.55 -13.78
CA LEU A 315 -17.38 3.50 -14.87
C LEU A 315 -16.53 4.72 -14.57
N TYR A 316 -15.75 5.20 -15.53
CA TYR A 316 -14.83 6.29 -15.26
C TYR A 316 -14.59 7.26 -16.41
N TYR A 317 -14.32 8.49 -16.02
CA TYR A 317 -13.77 9.56 -16.83
C TYR A 317 -12.52 10.09 -16.13
N LEU A 318 -11.39 10.15 -16.84
CA LEU A 318 -10.10 10.61 -16.33
C LEU A 318 -9.48 11.61 -17.32
N GLY A 319 -9.34 12.86 -16.91
CA GLY A 319 -8.62 13.91 -17.64
C GLY A 319 -7.19 14.05 -17.11
N TYR A 320 -6.23 14.18 -18.03
CA TYR A 320 -4.83 14.40 -17.70
C TYR A 320 -4.22 15.46 -18.62
N ASP A 321 -3.88 16.59 -18.03
CA ASP A 321 -3.29 17.74 -18.73
C ASP A 321 -1.83 17.90 -18.29
N ASN A 322 -0.94 18.06 -19.25
CA ASN A 322 0.47 18.34 -19.00
C ASN A 322 0.91 19.53 -19.86
N HIS A 323 1.17 20.66 -19.22
CA HIS A 323 1.53 21.90 -19.92
C HIS A 323 3.00 21.93 -20.38
N ASP A 324 3.89 21.13 -19.77
CA ASP A 324 5.30 21.08 -20.17
C ASP A 324 5.49 20.15 -21.39
N LEU A 325 4.71 19.07 -21.46
CA LEU A 325 4.67 18.15 -22.61
C LEU A 325 3.56 18.50 -23.63
N LEU A 326 2.82 19.58 -23.35
CA LEU A 326 1.73 20.11 -24.17
C LEU A 326 0.71 19.05 -24.59
N PHE A 327 0.11 18.32 -23.66
CA PHE A 327 -1.00 17.42 -24.01
C PHE A 327 -2.18 17.56 -23.05
N SER A 328 -3.36 17.18 -23.52
CA SER A 328 -4.62 17.17 -22.77
C SER A 328 -5.40 15.94 -23.19
N ILE A 329 -5.39 14.88 -22.38
CA ILE A 329 -5.98 13.58 -22.74
C ILE A 329 -7.18 13.27 -21.85
N HIS A 330 -8.27 12.83 -22.47
CA HIS A 330 -9.52 12.44 -21.83
C HIS A 330 -9.76 10.94 -22.03
N THR A 331 -9.80 10.19 -20.92
CA THR A 331 -9.99 8.74 -20.92
C THR A 331 -11.38 8.40 -20.42
N PHE A 332 -12.17 7.70 -21.22
CA PHE A 332 -13.49 7.18 -20.85
C PHE A 332 -13.44 5.66 -20.87
N GLY A 333 -13.84 5.01 -19.78
CA GLY A 333 -13.78 3.56 -19.72
C GLY A 333 -14.74 2.93 -18.75
N ALA A 334 -14.78 1.60 -18.82
CA ALA A 334 -15.61 0.76 -18.00
C ALA A 334 -14.86 -0.52 -17.65
N ARG A 335 -15.15 -1.06 -16.47
CA ARG A 335 -14.60 -2.34 -16.01
C ARG A 335 -15.68 -3.16 -15.33
N LEU A 336 -15.84 -4.40 -15.75
CA LEU A 336 -16.67 -5.39 -15.08
C LEU A 336 -15.75 -6.44 -14.48
N ASN A 337 -15.85 -6.67 -13.17
CA ASN A 337 -15.11 -7.74 -12.51
C ASN A 337 -16.01 -8.52 -11.58
N GLY A 338 -15.84 -9.83 -11.54
CA GLY A 338 -16.67 -10.64 -10.66
C GLY A 338 -16.35 -12.11 -10.62
N SER A 339 -17.30 -12.87 -10.05
CA SER A 339 -17.16 -14.32 -9.94
C SER A 339 -18.49 -15.06 -9.88
N GLN A 340 -18.55 -16.17 -10.62
CA GLN A 340 -19.67 -17.09 -10.60
C GLN A 340 -19.15 -18.50 -10.32
N ASP A 341 -19.61 -19.09 -9.22
CA ASP A 341 -19.11 -20.37 -8.70
C ASP A 341 -17.59 -20.41 -8.50
N GLU A 342 -16.89 -21.17 -9.33
CA GLU A 342 -15.43 -21.29 -9.34
C GLU A 342 -14.79 -20.42 -10.42
N TRP A 343 -15.58 -19.80 -11.29
CA TRP A 343 -15.11 -18.93 -12.35
C TRP A 343 -14.95 -17.49 -11.85
N LEU A 344 -13.90 -16.85 -12.33
CA LEU A 344 -13.56 -15.47 -12.10
C LEU A 344 -13.49 -14.79 -13.46
N TYR A 345 -13.92 -13.55 -13.56
CA TYR A 345 -13.85 -12.83 -14.83
C TYR A 345 -13.54 -11.36 -14.60
N GLU A 346 -12.89 -10.78 -15.59
CA GLU A 346 -12.58 -9.35 -15.64
C GLU A 346 -12.62 -8.90 -17.10
N VAL A 347 -13.31 -7.81 -17.37
CA VAL A 347 -13.27 -7.12 -18.66
C VAL A 347 -13.11 -5.64 -18.38
N GLU A 348 -12.09 -5.02 -18.96
CA GLU A 348 -11.85 -3.58 -18.84
C GLU A 348 -11.52 -3.01 -20.21
N GLY A 349 -12.00 -1.82 -20.52
CA GLY A 349 -11.57 -1.10 -21.71
C GLY A 349 -11.81 0.38 -21.58
N ALA A 350 -11.01 1.16 -22.27
CA ALA A 350 -11.16 2.60 -22.35
C ALA A 350 -10.78 3.15 -23.71
N TYR A 351 -11.37 4.30 -24.03
CA TYR A 351 -11.03 5.13 -25.16
C TYR A 351 -10.41 6.45 -24.67
N GLN A 352 -9.40 6.92 -25.40
CA GLN A 352 -8.69 8.17 -25.17
C GLN A 352 -8.86 9.11 -26.36
N GLY A 353 -9.36 10.31 -26.07
CA GLY A 353 -9.40 11.44 -26.99
C GLY A 353 -8.65 12.65 -26.42
N GLY A 354 -8.61 13.75 -27.15
CA GLY A 354 -7.97 15.01 -26.73
C GLY A 354 -6.85 15.45 -27.66
N ASP A 355 -5.93 16.26 -27.15
CA ASP A 355 -4.77 16.78 -27.91
C ASP A 355 -3.47 16.11 -27.43
N ALA A 356 -2.72 15.58 -28.38
CA ALA A 356 -1.39 15.03 -28.18
C ALA A 356 -0.33 16.01 -28.69
N ALA A 357 0.59 16.43 -27.82
CA ALA A 357 1.79 17.19 -28.18
C ALA A 357 1.59 18.63 -28.71
N GLY A 358 0.48 19.31 -28.40
CA GLY A 358 0.43 20.77 -28.36
C GLY A 358 0.32 21.44 -29.71
N ALA A 359 0.06 20.65 -30.75
CA ALA A 359 0.08 21.06 -32.14
C ALA A 359 -1.26 20.77 -32.86
N ASN A 360 -2.38 20.62 -32.14
CA ASN A 360 -3.67 20.17 -32.67
C ASN A 360 -3.58 18.77 -33.30
N VAL A 361 -2.84 17.85 -32.67
CA VAL A 361 -2.82 16.46 -33.10
C VAL A 361 -3.85 15.72 -32.26
N ASP A 362 -4.90 15.24 -32.90
CA ASP A 362 -5.96 14.53 -32.20
C ASP A 362 -5.44 13.20 -31.64
N GLN A 363 -5.61 13.01 -30.34
CA GLN A 363 -5.46 11.72 -29.68
C GLN A 363 -6.64 10.84 -30.09
N SER A 364 -6.38 9.62 -30.56
CA SER A 364 -7.41 8.60 -30.71
C SER A 364 -6.82 7.23 -30.40
N ALA A 365 -6.95 6.83 -29.14
CA ALA A 365 -6.34 5.62 -28.63
C ALA A 365 -7.31 4.82 -27.79
N GLY A 366 -6.99 3.57 -27.49
CA GLY A 366 -7.78 2.77 -26.58
C GLY A 366 -7.10 1.48 -26.19
N PHE A 367 -7.67 0.84 -25.19
CA PHE A 367 -7.23 -0.48 -24.75
C PHE A 367 -8.43 -1.36 -24.38
N VAL A 368 -8.18 -2.66 -24.39
CA VAL A 368 -9.08 -3.67 -23.83
C VAL A 368 -8.28 -4.76 -23.15
N THR A 369 -8.75 -5.18 -21.97
CA THR A 369 -8.29 -6.33 -21.23
C THR A 369 -9.45 -7.29 -21.01
N VAL A 370 -9.22 -8.57 -21.27
CA VAL A 370 -10.16 -9.65 -20.93
C VAL A 370 -9.42 -10.71 -20.13
N GLY A 371 -9.92 -10.99 -18.92
CA GLY A 371 -9.42 -12.00 -18.01
C GLY A 371 -10.48 -13.04 -17.70
N LEU A 372 -10.11 -14.31 -17.79
CA LEU A 372 -10.93 -15.43 -17.33
C LEU A 372 -10.09 -16.31 -16.39
N GLY A 373 -10.60 -16.54 -15.20
CA GLY A 373 -9.95 -17.34 -14.18
C GLY A 373 -10.83 -18.45 -13.63
N ARG A 374 -10.20 -19.45 -13.00
CA ARG A 374 -10.87 -20.57 -12.35
C ARG A 374 -10.15 -21.01 -11.08
N LYS A 375 -10.92 -21.15 -9.99
CA LYS A 375 -10.47 -21.75 -8.72
C LYS A 375 -10.51 -23.27 -8.82
N LEU A 376 -9.39 -23.93 -8.54
CA LEU A 376 -9.21 -25.38 -8.60
C LEU A 376 -9.25 -25.97 -7.17
N LYS A 377 -10.43 -25.98 -6.56
CA LYS A 377 -10.64 -26.34 -5.13
C LYS A 377 -10.31 -27.78 -4.74
N ARG A 378 -10.07 -28.67 -5.72
CA ARG A 378 -9.74 -30.09 -5.49
C ARG A 378 -8.23 -30.37 -5.53
N MET A 379 -7.42 -29.33 -5.66
CA MET A 379 -5.96 -29.42 -5.61
C MET A 379 -5.46 -29.09 -4.20
N PRO A 380 -4.36 -29.69 -3.71
CA PRO A 380 -3.89 -29.51 -2.34
C PRO A 380 -3.54 -28.06 -1.94
N TRP A 381 -3.48 -27.13 -2.89
CA TRP A 381 -2.95 -25.77 -2.71
C TRP A 381 -3.94 -24.66 -3.09
N ASP A 382 -5.24 -24.94 -3.19
CA ASP A 382 -6.27 -23.96 -3.56
C ASP A 382 -5.90 -23.10 -4.79
N MET A 383 -5.36 -23.76 -5.81
CA MET A 383 -4.80 -23.10 -6.99
C MET A 383 -5.87 -22.28 -7.72
N THR A 384 -5.49 -21.10 -8.21
CA THR A 384 -6.33 -20.30 -9.11
C THR A 384 -5.56 -20.07 -10.41
N LEU A 385 -6.14 -20.47 -11.54
CA LEU A 385 -5.58 -20.24 -12.86
C LEU A 385 -6.25 -19.02 -13.48
N TRP A 386 -5.48 -18.16 -14.15
CA TRP A 386 -5.98 -17.03 -14.93
C TRP A 386 -5.37 -17.05 -16.34
N GLY A 387 -6.19 -16.70 -17.33
CA GLY A 387 -5.74 -16.31 -18.66
C GLY A 387 -6.17 -14.87 -18.94
N TYR A 388 -5.26 -14.06 -19.45
CA TYR A 388 -5.50 -12.67 -19.81
C TYR A 388 -5.16 -12.42 -21.28
N PHE A 389 -5.97 -11.58 -21.92
CA PHE A 389 -5.68 -10.96 -23.21
C PHE A 389 -5.68 -9.44 -23.00
N ASP A 390 -4.61 -8.78 -23.41
CA ASP A 390 -4.43 -7.34 -23.31
C ASP A 390 -4.09 -6.78 -24.70
N TYR A 391 -4.82 -5.73 -25.09
CA TYR A 391 -4.55 -4.96 -26.29
C TYR A 391 -4.57 -3.48 -25.93
N ALA A 392 -3.58 -2.72 -26.42
CA ALA A 392 -3.57 -1.27 -26.39
C ALA A 392 -3.13 -0.76 -27.78
N SER A 393 -3.75 0.32 -28.24
CA SER A 393 -3.36 0.97 -29.49
C SER A 393 -1.96 1.61 -29.37
N GLY A 394 -1.26 1.71 -30.49
CA GLY A 394 0.12 2.17 -30.55
C GLY A 394 0.39 2.92 -31.85
N ASP A 395 1.31 3.87 -31.79
CA ASP A 395 1.66 4.69 -32.94
C ASP A 395 2.38 3.90 -34.03
N VAL A 396 2.15 4.32 -35.28
CA VAL A 396 2.97 3.95 -36.43
C VAL A 396 3.82 5.16 -36.85
N PRO A 397 5.13 4.99 -37.13
CA PRO A 397 5.98 6.10 -37.54
C PRO A 397 5.41 6.85 -38.75
N GLY A 398 5.13 8.15 -38.59
CA GLY A 398 4.57 9.01 -39.64
C GLY A 398 3.05 8.90 -39.84
N GLY A 399 2.32 8.21 -38.97
CA GLY A 399 0.85 8.16 -38.97
C GLY A 399 0.20 8.98 -37.85
N ASP A 400 -1.09 8.75 -37.63
CA ASP A 400 -1.90 9.42 -36.60
C ASP A 400 -1.46 9.06 -35.18
N PHE A 401 -1.70 9.96 -34.22
CA PHE A 401 -1.38 9.75 -32.81
C PHE A 401 -2.40 8.81 -32.15
N THR A 402 -2.04 7.54 -32.10
CA THR A 402 -2.88 6.42 -31.64
C THR A 402 -2.26 5.68 -30.46
N GLY A 403 -1.10 6.15 -29.97
CA GLY A 403 -0.42 5.65 -28.78
C GLY A 403 -1.26 5.85 -27.53
N PHE A 404 -1.68 4.73 -26.93
CA PHE A 404 -2.42 4.77 -25.67
C PHE A 404 -1.52 5.27 -24.53
N ASN A 405 -1.97 6.32 -23.83
CA ASN A 405 -1.28 6.83 -22.65
C ASN A 405 -1.77 6.06 -21.42
N HIS A 406 -0.86 5.39 -20.71
CA HIS A 406 -1.22 4.54 -19.57
C HIS A 406 -1.58 5.34 -18.30
N LEU A 407 -1.53 6.67 -18.35
CA LEU A 407 -1.72 7.59 -17.22
C LEU A 407 -0.74 7.27 -16.09
N PHE A 408 -1.25 6.70 -15.00
CA PHE A 408 -0.49 6.36 -13.80
C PHE A 408 -0.64 4.87 -13.46
N PRO A 409 -0.10 3.94 -14.30
CA PRO A 409 -0.38 2.51 -14.20
C PRO A 409 0.46 1.82 -13.13
N LEU A 410 0.01 0.68 -12.60
CA LEU A 410 0.85 -0.32 -11.96
C LEU A 410 1.32 -1.32 -13.03
N ALA A 411 2.55 -1.18 -13.51
CA ALA A 411 3.09 -2.08 -14.54
C ALA A 411 3.45 -3.48 -14.02
N HIS A 412 3.61 -3.64 -12.70
CA HIS A 412 4.00 -4.89 -12.05
C HIS A 412 2.98 -5.25 -10.96
N LYS A 413 1.97 -6.03 -11.34
CA LYS A 413 0.92 -6.48 -10.43
C LYS A 413 0.99 -7.97 -10.14
#